data_AF-A0AA86JGB8-F1
#
_entry.id   AF-A0AA86JGB8-F1
#
_cell.length_a   1.000
_cell.length_b   1.000
_cell.length_c   1.000
_cell.angle_alpha   90.00
_cell.angle_beta   90.00
_cell.angle_gamma   90.00
#
_symmetry.space_group_name_H-M   'P 1'
#
loop_
_entity.id
_entity.type
_entity.pdbx_description
1 polymer ?
#
loop_
_entity_poly.entity_id
_entity_poly.type
_entity_poly.pdbx_seq_one_letter_code
_entity_poly.pdbx_strand_id
1 'polypeptide(L)'
;MYIGELAKKSGASRKAIYLYEQLGLIQKPVRKGNYRVYPALVVDQIQTIRCAQSLGFKLKELVETLANNTNGLGSSVTYMIEQIRLKRLAIELQIESAQAQIKLLNQFEQQLRDSPDTMQCGMPVDSSPRGKL
;
A
#
# COMPACT_ATOMS: atom_id res chain seq x y z
N MET A 1 -22.15 20.06 2.45
CA MET A 1 -21.54 19.91 3.79
C MET A 1 -20.23 20.67 3.89
N TYR A 2 -19.83 21.12 5.07
CA TYR A 2 -18.51 21.73 5.28
C TYR A 2 -17.44 20.68 5.58
N ILE A 3 -16.16 21.08 5.54
CA ILE A 3 -15.01 20.17 5.75
C ILE A 3 -15.07 19.39 7.06
N GLY A 4 -15.60 20.00 8.13
CA GLY A 4 -15.72 19.34 9.44
C GLY A 4 -16.76 18.21 9.43
N GLU A 5 -17.89 18.43 8.76
CA GLU A 5 -18.94 17.41 8.60
C GLU A 5 -18.49 16.31 7.64
N LEU A 6 -17.82 16.68 6.54
CA LEU A 6 -17.22 15.73 5.59
C LEU A 6 -16.21 14.81 6.27
N ALA A 7 -15.31 15.36 7.09
CA ALA A 7 -14.34 14.59 7.85
C ALA A 7 -15.01 13.56 8.77
N LYS A 8 -16.09 13.97 9.47
CA LYS A 8 -16.86 13.07 10.33
C LYS A 8 -17.54 11.95 9.55
N LYS A 9 -18.22 12.28 8.44
CA LYS A 9 -18.99 11.30 7.63
C LYS A 9 -18.10 10.34 6.84
N SER A 10 -16.96 10.81 6.35
CA SER A 10 -16.02 9.99 5.56
C SER A 10 -14.99 9.25 6.42
N GLY A 11 -14.88 9.61 7.70
CA GLY A 11 -13.84 9.14 8.61
C GLY A 11 -12.44 9.68 8.31
N ALA A 12 -12.25 10.48 7.25
CA ALA A 12 -10.96 11.05 6.86
C ALA A 12 -10.59 12.29 7.69
N SER A 13 -9.29 12.48 7.91
CA SER A 13 -8.80 13.73 8.50
C SER A 13 -8.97 14.88 7.50
N ARG A 14 -9.12 16.12 7.99
CA ARG A 14 -9.19 17.31 7.12
C ARG A 14 -7.95 17.41 6.21
N LYS A 15 -6.77 17.08 6.75
CA LYS A 15 -5.51 17.03 6.01
C LYS A 15 -5.56 16.02 4.85
N ALA A 16 -6.11 14.84 5.08
CA ALA A 16 -6.28 13.83 4.02
C ALA A 16 -7.24 14.32 2.94
N ILE A 17 -8.35 14.96 3.32
CA ILE A 17 -9.31 15.53 2.35
C ILE A 17 -8.63 16.58 1.48
N TYR A 18 -7.87 17.51 2.06
CA TYR A 18 -7.10 18.49 1.27
C TYR A 18 -6.07 17.83 0.35
N LEU A 19 -5.41 16.76 0.80
CA LEU A 19 -4.49 16.00 -0.04
C LEU A 19 -5.22 15.34 -1.22
N TYR A 20 -6.39 14.73 -0.99
CA TYR A 20 -7.18 14.13 -2.06
C TYR A 20 -7.66 15.18 -3.07
N GLU A 21 -8.03 16.38 -2.62
CA GLU A 21 -8.33 17.51 -3.51
C GLU A 21 -7.11 17.92 -4.35
N GLN A 22 -5.94 18.05 -3.72
CA GLN A 22 -4.70 18.42 -4.40
C GLN A 22 -4.29 17.41 -5.46
N LEU A 23 -4.51 16.13 -5.19
CA LEU A 23 -4.23 15.02 -6.11
C LEU A 23 -5.33 14.81 -7.16
N GLY A 24 -6.41 15.59 -7.13
CA GLY A 24 -7.53 15.45 -8.07
C GLY A 24 -8.37 14.18 -7.87
N LEU A 25 -8.19 13.47 -6.75
CA LEU A 25 -8.92 12.24 -6.44
C LEU A 25 -10.38 12.50 -6.05
N ILE A 26 -10.67 13.71 -5.57
CA ILE A 26 -12.03 14.18 -5.30
C ILE A 26 -12.26 15.52 -5.99
N GLN A 27 -13.52 15.78 -6.34
CA GLN A 27 -13.89 17.03 -7.02
C GLN A 27 -13.58 18.25 -6.16
N LYS A 28 -13.12 19.33 -6.80
CA LYS A 28 -12.89 20.61 -6.13
C LYS A 28 -14.21 21.11 -5.53
N PRO A 29 -14.23 21.52 -4.26
CA PRO A 29 -15.45 21.99 -3.61
C PRO A 29 -15.95 23.30 -4.20
N VAL A 30 -17.27 23.49 -4.19
CA VAL A 30 -17.90 24.76 -4.52
C VAL A 30 -17.67 25.73 -3.36
N ARG A 31 -17.42 27.01 -3.66
CA ARG A 31 -17.29 28.03 -2.63
C ARG A 31 -18.63 28.71 -2.38
N LYS A 32 -19.02 28.82 -1.11
CA LYS A 32 -20.14 29.64 -0.65
C LYS A 32 -19.55 30.73 0.27
N GLY A 33 -19.26 31.89 -0.31
CA GLY A 33 -18.45 32.94 0.32
C GLY A 33 -17.04 32.42 0.64
N ASN A 34 -16.61 32.57 1.89
CA ASN A 34 -15.30 32.10 2.36
C ASN A 34 -15.25 30.59 2.64
N TYR A 35 -16.39 29.89 2.64
CA TYR A 35 -16.47 28.48 3.02
C TYR A 35 -16.43 27.54 1.81
N ARG A 36 -15.74 26.41 1.97
CA ARG A 36 -15.76 25.27 1.04
C ARG A 36 -16.96 24.38 1.33
N VAL A 37 -17.76 24.10 0.32
CA VAL A 37 -18.94 23.25 0.39
C VAL A 37 -18.74 22.03 -0.49
N TYR A 38 -18.91 20.86 0.11
CA TYR A 38 -18.77 19.56 -0.53
C TYR A 38 -20.14 18.93 -0.76
N PRO A 39 -20.39 18.33 -1.94
CA PRO A 39 -21.58 17.53 -2.19
C PRO A 39 -21.52 16.20 -1.44
N ALA A 40 -22.69 15.57 -1.25
CA ALA A 40 -22.81 14.31 -0.50
C ALA A 40 -21.99 13.17 -1.13
N LEU A 41 -21.93 13.11 -2.46
CA LEU A 41 -21.18 12.10 -3.22
C LEU A 41 -19.69 12.03 -2.85
N VAL A 42 -19.09 13.12 -2.37
CA VAL A 42 -17.67 13.15 -1.97
C VAL A 42 -17.41 12.24 -0.77
N VAL A 43 -18.42 11.96 0.06
CA VAL A 43 -18.30 11.01 1.16
C VAL A 43 -17.94 9.63 0.62
N ASP A 44 -18.69 9.13 -0.37
CA ASP A 44 -18.50 7.80 -0.95
C ASP A 44 -17.17 7.69 -1.72
N GLN A 45 -16.77 8.77 -2.39
CA GLN A 45 -15.45 8.85 -3.04
C GLN A 45 -14.32 8.71 -2.02
N ILE A 46 -14.39 9.45 -0.91
CA ILE A 46 -13.37 9.37 0.14
C ILE A 46 -13.35 7.99 0.80
N GLN A 47 -14.53 7.39 1.06
CA GLN A 47 -14.61 6.05 1.63
C GLN A 47 -13.99 5.01 0.69
N THR A 48 -14.22 5.12 -0.63
CA THR A 48 -13.58 4.27 -1.63
C THR A 48 -12.06 4.42 -1.63
N ILE A 49 -11.55 5.66 -1.61
CA ILE A 49 -10.10 5.93 -1.54
C ILE A 49 -9.50 5.29 -0.29
N ARG A 50 -10.15 5.44 0.87
CA ARG A 50 -9.70 4.84 2.13
C ARG A 50 -9.71 3.32 2.09
N CYS A 51 -10.75 2.72 1.52
CA CYS A 51 -10.84 1.27 1.34
C CYS A 51 -9.65 0.78 0.51
N ALA A 52 -9.37 1.41 -0.64
CA ALA A 52 -8.21 1.07 -1.45
C ALA A 52 -6.89 1.24 -0.68
N GLN A 53 -6.73 2.32 0.10
CA GLN A 53 -5.54 2.50 0.94
C GLN A 53 -5.38 1.38 1.98
N SER A 54 -6.46 0.92 2.61
CA SER A 54 -6.41 -0.23 3.54
C SER A 54 -6.03 -1.56 2.86
N LEU A 55 -6.25 -1.66 1.55
CA LEU A 55 -5.84 -2.80 0.73
C LEU A 55 -4.40 -2.67 0.19
N GLY A 56 -3.64 -1.66 0.62
CA GLY A 56 -2.24 -1.47 0.22
C GLY A 56 -2.05 -0.68 -1.07
N PHE A 57 -3.08 0.03 -1.55
CA PHE A 57 -2.93 0.99 -2.65
C PHE A 57 -2.33 2.31 -2.18
N LYS A 58 -1.34 2.79 -2.94
CA LYS A 58 -0.76 4.13 -2.76
C LYS A 58 -1.63 5.15 -3.48
N LEU A 59 -1.66 6.38 -2.96
CA LEU A 59 -2.44 7.46 -3.59
C LEU A 59 -2.00 7.74 -5.03
N LYS A 60 -0.71 7.57 -5.35
CA LYS A 60 -0.21 7.71 -6.72
C LYS A 60 -0.85 6.71 -7.69
N GLU A 61 -0.98 5.45 -7.28
CA GLU A 61 -1.61 4.38 -8.07
C GLU A 61 -3.10 4.70 -8.32
N LEU A 62 -3.78 5.30 -7.34
CA LEU A 62 -5.17 5.76 -7.49
C LEU A 62 -5.28 6.96 -8.44
N VAL A 63 -4.34 7.88 -8.41
CA VAL A 63 -4.30 9.01 -9.35
C VAL A 63 -4.06 8.52 -10.78
N GLU A 64 -3.12 7.60 -10.99
CA GLU A 64 -2.85 7.00 -12.30
C GLU A 64 -4.08 6.28 -12.86
N THR A 65 -4.82 5.57 -12.01
CA THR A 65 -6.09 4.92 -12.36
C THR A 65 -7.15 5.92 -12.86
N LEU A 66 -7.21 7.12 -12.25
CA LEU A 66 -8.15 8.17 -12.67
C LEU A 66 -7.65 8.95 -13.89
N ALA A 67 -6.33 9.15 -14.03
CA ALA A 67 -5.73 9.87 -15.14
C ALA A 67 -5.89 9.12 -16.48
N ASN A 68 -5.86 7.78 -16.44
CA ASN A 68 -6.04 6.93 -17.63
C ASN A 68 -7.51 6.86 -18.11
N ASN A 69 -8.43 7.61 -17.49
CA ASN A 69 -9.86 7.66 -17.79
C ASN A 69 -10.23 8.62 -18.95
N THR A 70 -9.33 8.84 -19.92
CA THR A 70 -9.65 9.65 -21.11
C THR A 70 -10.69 8.97 -22.02
N ASN A 71 -10.95 7.68 -21.83
CA ASN A 71 -11.81 6.87 -22.71
C ASN A 71 -13.13 6.41 -22.03
N GLY A 72 -13.54 7.02 -20.91
CA GLY A 72 -14.85 6.83 -20.29
C GLY A 72 -14.89 5.92 -19.06
N LEU A 73 -15.95 6.06 -18.25
CA LEU A 73 -16.08 5.52 -16.88
C LEU A 73 -15.83 4.01 -16.73
N GLY A 74 -16.14 3.21 -17.76
CA GLY A 74 -15.91 1.75 -17.76
C GLY A 74 -14.43 1.35 -17.80
N SER A 75 -13.56 2.21 -18.33
CA SER A 75 -12.11 1.95 -18.40
C SER A 75 -11.41 1.99 -17.03
N SER A 76 -11.92 2.81 -16.10
CA SER A 76 -11.33 3.01 -14.78
C SER A 76 -11.58 1.82 -13.84
N VAL A 77 -12.77 1.21 -13.90
CA VAL A 77 -13.10 0.03 -13.09
C VAL A 77 -12.29 -1.18 -13.54
N THR A 78 -12.21 -1.43 -14.85
CA THR A 78 -11.41 -2.53 -15.40
C THR A 78 -9.92 -2.38 -15.05
N TYR A 79 -9.35 -1.18 -15.19
CA TYR A 79 -7.97 -0.94 -14.78
C TYR A 79 -7.74 -1.19 -13.28
N MET A 80 -8.67 -0.73 -12.43
CA MET A 80 -8.57 -0.97 -10.98
C MET A 80 -8.64 -2.47 -10.65
N ILE A 81 -9.51 -3.23 -11.32
CA ILE A 81 -9.60 -4.69 -11.17
C ILE A 81 -8.27 -5.36 -11.54
N GLU A 82 -7.64 -4.95 -12.63
CA GLU A 82 -6.34 -5.48 -13.03
C GLU A 82 -5.25 -5.12 -12.01
N GLN A 83 -5.22 -3.90 -11.49
CA GLN A 83 -4.28 -3.53 -10.43
C GLN A 83 -4.49 -4.33 -9.14
N ILE A 84 -5.74 -4.60 -8.77
CA ILE A 84 -6.07 -5.50 -7.64
C ILE A 84 -5.52 -6.90 -7.91
N ARG A 85 -5.71 -7.42 -9.12
CA ARG A 85 -5.20 -8.74 -9.52
C ARG A 85 -3.67 -8.81 -9.43
N LEU A 86 -2.96 -7.81 -9.94
CA LEU A 86 -1.51 -7.74 -9.90
C LEU A 86 -0.98 -7.67 -8.46
N LYS A 87 -1.56 -6.81 -7.62
CA LYS A 87 -1.17 -6.74 -6.20
C LYS A 87 -1.43 -8.05 -5.47
N ARG A 88 -2.57 -8.70 -5.71
CA ARG A 88 -2.88 -10.00 -5.11
C ARG A 88 -1.82 -11.04 -5.47
N LEU A 89 -1.48 -11.18 -6.75
CA LEU A 89 -0.43 -12.11 -7.21
C LEU A 89 0.93 -11.79 -6.58
N ALA A 90 1.30 -10.52 -6.48
CA ALA A 90 2.55 -10.12 -5.83
C ALA A 90 2.59 -10.51 -4.34
N ILE A 91 1.47 -10.35 -3.64
CA ILE A 91 1.34 -10.75 -2.23
C ILE A 91 1.41 -12.28 -2.10
N GLU A 92 0.75 -13.03 -2.98
CA GLU A 92 0.81 -14.50 -2.98
C GLU A 92 2.26 -15.00 -3.15
N LEU A 93 3.03 -14.37 -4.04
CA LEU A 93 4.44 -14.71 -4.26
C LEU A 93 5.31 -14.35 -3.03
N GLN A 94 5.01 -13.24 -2.35
CA GLN A 94 5.65 -12.89 -1.08
C GLN A 94 5.31 -13.88 0.05
N ILE A 95 4.08 -14.39 0.08
CA ILE A 95 3.68 -15.43 1.04
C ILE A 95 4.49 -16.70 0.79
N GLU A 96 4.63 -17.12 -0.47
CA GLU A 96 5.41 -18.30 -0.81
C GLU A 96 6.88 -18.17 -0.39
N SER A 97 7.51 -17.03 -0.69
CA SER A 97 8.91 -16.79 -0.31
C SER A 97 9.10 -16.72 1.21
N ALA A 98 8.18 -16.06 1.93
CA ALA A 98 8.20 -16.00 3.38
C ALA A 98 8.01 -17.40 4.01
N GLN A 99 7.12 -18.23 3.45
CA GLN A 99 6.93 -19.61 3.90
C GLN A 99 8.17 -20.46 3.68
N ALA A 100 8.88 -20.30 2.55
CA ALA A 100 10.14 -20.99 2.30
C ALA A 100 11.22 -20.58 3.33
N GLN A 101 11.32 -19.28 3.65
CA GLN A 101 12.23 -18.78 4.67
C GLN A 101 11.91 -19.33 6.07
N ILE A 102 10.62 -19.38 6.45
CA ILE A 102 10.18 -19.96 7.72
C ILE A 102 10.59 -21.43 7.82
N LYS A 103 10.47 -22.21 6.74
CA LYS A 103 10.92 -23.62 6.73
C LYS A 103 12.42 -23.75 7.00
N LEU A 104 13.24 -22.92 6.38
CA LEU A 104 14.69 -22.90 6.59
C LEU A 104 15.04 -22.52 8.03
N LEU A 105 14.38 -21.50 8.59
CA LEU A 105 14.58 -21.08 9.98
C LEU A 105 14.22 -22.20 10.96
N ASN A 106 13.09 -22.88 10.74
CA ASN A 106 12.68 -24.01 11.58
C ASN A 106 13.68 -25.17 11.50
N GLN A 107 14.21 -25.46 10.31
CA GLN A 107 15.24 -26.48 10.14
C GLN A 107 16.53 -26.12 10.89
N PHE A 108 16.97 -24.87 10.79
CA PHE A 108 18.16 -24.39 11.49
C PHE A 108 17.97 -24.40 13.01
N GLU A 109 16.80 -23.99 13.50
CA GLU A 109 16.45 -24.09 14.92
C GLU A 109 16.52 -25.55 15.42
N GLN A 110 15.95 -26.48 14.65
CA GLN A 110 15.96 -27.89 15.01
C GLN A 110 17.38 -28.47 15.06
N GLN A 111 18.23 -28.11 14.09
CA GLN A 111 19.65 -28.50 14.08
C GLN A 111 20.39 -28.02 15.33
N LEU A 112 20.14 -26.78 15.78
CA LEU A 112 20.75 -26.26 17.01
C LEU A 112 20.22 -26.96 18.28
N ARG A 113 18.94 -27.34 18.31
CA ARG A 113 18.36 -28.08 19.43
C ARG A 113 18.92 -29.50 19.54
N ASP A 114 19.11 -30.17 18.42
CA ASP A 114 19.59 -31.57 18.36
C ASP A 114 21.10 -31.68 18.63
N SER A 115 21.86 -30.60 18.54
CA SER A 115 23.30 -30.56 18.80
C SER A 115 23.74 -29.23 19.46
N PRO A 116 23.49 -29.07 20.77
CA PRO A 116 23.69 -27.81 21.49
C PRO A 116 25.16 -27.37 21.62
N ASP A 117 26.13 -28.27 21.40
CA ASP A 117 27.57 -27.99 21.54
C ASP A 117 28.22 -27.38 20.28
N THR A 118 27.47 -27.25 19.17
CA THR A 118 27.97 -26.68 17.90
C THR A 118 27.31 -25.34 17.59
N MET A 119 27.66 -24.29 18.34
CA MET A 119 27.52 -22.91 17.86
C MET A 119 28.64 -22.56 16.85
N GLN A 120 28.80 -23.37 15.81
CA GLN A 120 29.57 -23.00 14.64
C GLN A 120 28.58 -22.59 13.55
N CYS A 121 28.23 -21.29 13.54
CA CYS A 121 27.59 -20.71 12.38
C CYS A 121 28.60 -20.76 11.23
N GLY A 122 28.48 -21.78 10.37
CA GLY A 122 29.32 -22.00 9.19
C GLY A 122 29.10 -20.96 8.11
N MET A 123 29.31 -19.68 8.43
CA MET A 123 29.63 -18.70 7.40
C MET A 123 31.11 -18.90 7.06
N PRO A 124 31.48 -19.19 5.81
CA PRO A 124 32.88 -19.30 5.43
C PRO A 124 33.56 -17.94 5.69
N VAL A 125 34.43 -17.90 6.70
CA VAL A 125 35.33 -16.76 6.91
C VAL A 125 36.37 -16.85 5.81
N ASP A 126 36.33 -15.91 4.87
CA ASP A 126 37.30 -15.77 3.80
C ASP A 126 38.67 -15.45 4.43
N SER A 127 39.46 -16.50 4.70
CA SER A 127 40.82 -16.39 5.21
C SER A 127 41.80 -16.21 4.05
N SER A 128 41.64 -15.13 3.30
CA SER A 128 42.66 -14.73 2.33
C SER A 128 43.83 -14.07 3.09
N PRO A 129 45.05 -14.64 3.05
CA PRO A 129 46.18 -14.06 3.75
C PRO A 129 46.60 -12.79 3.02
N ARG A 130 46.43 -11.62 3.66
CA ARG A 130 47.15 -10.40 3.25
C ARG A 130 48.63 -10.60 3.60
N GLY A 131 49.32 -11.33 2.73
CA GLY A 131 50.77 -11.39 2.67
C GLY A 131 51.30 -10.00 2.33
N LYS A 132 52.17 -9.50 3.22
CA LYS A 132 53.03 -8.34 3.00
C LYS A 132 53.94 -8.59 1.80
N LEU A 133 54.09 -7.57 0.95
CA LEU A 133 55.37 -6.96 0.54
C LEU A 133 55.07 -5.57 -0.02
#